data_AF-A0A1C7HQM1-F1
#
_entry.id   AF-A0A1C7HQM1-F1
#
_cell.length_a   1.000
_cell.length_b   1.000
_cell.length_c   1.000
_cell.angle_alpha   90.00
_cell.angle_beta   90.00
_cell.angle_gamma   90.00
#
_symmetry.space_group_name_H-M   'P 1'
#
loop_
_entity.id
_entity.type
_entity.pdbx_description
1 polymer ?
#
loop_
_entity_poly.entity_id
_entity_poly.type
_entity_poly.pdbx_seq_one_letter_code
_entity_poly.pdbx_strand_id
1 'polypeptide(L)'
;MSIKELISTVIVSAGGVGFILWFAAKSIAKSSFDRYMQKVKNDYDKELAGIKHSYESELVLLKAKFESITYISKKQFEKELTIYQEIWQSVAELICLIENPSYDEVVGHSEVFMSDYFGEEFNRYYSSFITSFTKYEPFLNDDILTLFKNFKEIVSDYKKELNTTIWNGEINGEPLTTEDVKYFNNIAPGEIKKEANALQMKIREYLQSLKVEL
;
A
#
# COMPACT_ATOMS: atom_id res chain seq x y z
N MET A 1 83.26 45.93 -53.89
CA MET A 1 82.26 45.14 -53.14
C MET A 1 82.87 43.79 -52.86
N SER A 2 83.19 43.49 -51.60
CA SER A 2 83.92 42.26 -51.25
C SER A 2 82.96 41.08 -51.16
N ILE A 3 83.36 39.89 -51.62
CA ILE A 3 82.59 38.63 -51.54
C ILE A 3 82.10 38.35 -50.10
N LYS A 4 82.83 38.84 -49.09
CA LYS A 4 82.44 38.75 -47.67
C LYS A 4 81.19 39.58 -47.31
N GLU A 5 80.96 40.72 -47.96
CA GLU A 5 79.76 41.56 -47.76
C GLU A 5 78.53 40.95 -48.44
N LEU A 6 78.73 40.26 -49.57
CA LEU A 6 77.67 39.60 -50.33
C LEU A 6 77.20 38.32 -49.62
N ILE A 7 78.13 37.54 -49.03
CA ILE A 7 77.81 36.35 -48.23
C ILE A 7 77.14 36.73 -46.90
N SER A 8 77.59 37.79 -46.22
CA SER A 8 76.95 38.33 -45.01
C SER A 8 75.50 38.78 -45.28
N THR A 9 75.26 39.52 -46.37
CA THR A 9 73.92 40.00 -46.74
C THR A 9 72.98 38.86 -47.15
N VAL A 10 73.49 37.83 -47.83
CA VAL A 10 72.71 36.63 -48.20
C VAL A 10 72.37 35.77 -46.97
N ILE A 11 73.30 35.59 -46.02
CA ILE A 11 73.05 34.79 -44.81
C ILE A 11 72.13 35.53 -43.81
N VAL A 12 72.26 36.86 -43.68
CA VAL A 12 71.34 37.68 -42.87
C VAL A 12 69.94 37.73 -43.49
N SER A 13 69.83 37.74 -44.83
CA SER A 13 68.54 37.71 -45.53
C SER A 13 67.86 36.33 -45.50
N ALA A 14 68.61 35.23 -45.62
CA ALA A 14 68.08 33.86 -45.56
C ALA A 14 67.67 33.47 -44.12
N GLY A 15 68.41 33.91 -43.10
CA GLY A 15 68.06 33.70 -41.70
C GLY A 15 66.83 34.50 -41.26
N GLY A 16 66.70 35.76 -41.70
CA GLY A 16 65.55 36.62 -41.38
C GLY A 16 64.24 36.16 -42.03
N VAL A 17 64.26 35.79 -43.31
CA VAL A 17 63.08 35.29 -44.03
C VAL A 17 62.65 33.91 -43.51
N GLY A 18 63.61 33.03 -43.18
CA GLY A 18 63.33 31.74 -42.55
C GLY A 18 62.73 31.88 -41.14
N PHE A 19 63.21 32.84 -40.33
CA PHE A 19 62.67 33.11 -39.01
C PHE A 19 61.25 33.70 -39.07
N ILE A 20 60.98 34.59 -40.03
CA ILE A 20 59.64 35.14 -40.27
C ILE A 20 58.66 34.06 -40.76
N LEU A 21 59.08 33.20 -41.69
CA LEU A 21 58.28 32.06 -42.15
C LEU A 21 58.03 31.04 -41.05
N TRP A 22 59.02 30.74 -40.21
CA TRP A 22 58.85 29.86 -39.06
C TRP A 22 57.92 30.47 -38.01
N PHE A 23 58.03 31.76 -37.74
CA PHE A 23 57.14 32.47 -36.80
C PHE A 23 55.71 32.55 -37.34
N ALA A 24 55.53 32.80 -38.65
CA ALA A 24 54.24 32.78 -39.33
C ALA A 24 53.63 31.38 -39.33
N ALA A 25 54.39 30.34 -39.68
CA ALA A 25 53.95 28.95 -39.65
C ALA A 25 53.59 28.49 -38.23
N LYS A 26 54.39 28.86 -37.22
CA LYS A 26 54.11 28.59 -35.81
C LYS A 26 52.86 29.32 -35.32
N SER A 27 52.64 30.56 -35.76
CA SER A 27 51.44 31.34 -35.41
C SER A 27 50.18 30.77 -36.08
N ILE A 28 50.25 30.37 -37.35
CA ILE A 28 49.15 29.72 -38.08
C ILE A 28 48.85 28.34 -37.50
N ALA A 29 49.88 27.54 -37.21
CA ALA A 29 49.74 26.24 -36.56
C ALA A 29 49.13 26.36 -35.16
N LYS A 30 49.60 27.32 -34.35
CA LYS A 30 49.04 27.61 -33.03
C LYS A 30 47.58 28.09 -33.12
N SER A 31 47.27 29.02 -34.03
CA SER A 31 45.89 29.50 -34.24
C SER A 31 44.94 28.40 -34.73
N SER A 32 45.43 27.47 -35.55
CA SER A 32 44.65 26.35 -36.06
C SER A 32 44.46 25.27 -34.99
N PHE A 33 45.48 24.99 -34.19
CA PHE A 33 45.43 24.07 -33.06
C PHE A 33 44.53 24.60 -31.95
N ASP A 34 44.61 25.88 -31.62
CA ASP A 34 43.74 26.53 -30.63
C ASP A 34 42.27 26.46 -31.08
N ARG A 35 41.99 26.71 -32.37
CA ARG A 35 40.63 26.55 -32.93
C ARG A 35 40.14 25.11 -32.89
N TYR A 36 40.99 24.14 -33.21
CA TYR A 36 40.65 22.72 -33.14
C TYR A 36 40.39 22.28 -31.69
N MET A 37 41.26 22.66 -30.76
CA MET A 37 41.11 22.39 -29.33
C MET A 37 39.84 23.03 -28.76
N GLN A 38 39.54 24.26 -29.16
CA GLN A 38 38.32 24.95 -28.77
C GLN A 38 37.07 24.28 -29.32
N LYS A 39 37.12 23.76 -30.56
CA LYS A 39 36.02 22.99 -31.15
C LYS A 39 35.78 21.68 -30.41
N VAL A 40 36.85 20.91 -30.17
CA VAL A 40 36.79 19.65 -29.42
C VAL A 40 36.26 19.87 -28.01
N LYS A 41 36.73 20.91 -27.31
CA LYS A 41 36.22 21.27 -25.99
C LYS A 41 34.73 21.61 -26.03
N ASN A 42 34.29 22.38 -27.02
CA ASN A 42 32.90 22.76 -27.17
C ASN A 42 32.00 21.56 -27.54
N ASP A 43 32.51 20.60 -28.31
CA ASP A 43 31.79 19.38 -28.65
C ASP A 43 31.65 18.47 -27.41
N TYR A 44 32.70 18.33 -26.60
CA TYR A 44 32.62 17.64 -25.30
C TYR A 44 31.69 18.35 -24.31
N ASP A 45 31.73 19.68 -24.21
CA ASP A 45 30.85 20.44 -23.33
C ASP A 45 29.37 20.25 -23.73
N LYS A 46 29.07 20.17 -25.04
CA LYS A 46 27.74 19.84 -25.55
C LYS A 46 27.31 18.42 -25.23
N GLU A 47 28.20 17.45 -25.42
CA GLU A 47 27.92 16.04 -25.12
C GLU A 47 27.65 15.86 -23.62
N LEU A 48 28.46 16.48 -22.77
CA LEU A 48 28.32 16.44 -21.32
C LEU A 48 27.04 17.14 -20.85
N ALA A 49 26.66 18.26 -21.47
CA ALA A 49 25.38 18.90 -21.24
C ALA A 49 24.20 18.03 -21.68
N GLY A 50 24.29 17.35 -22.83
CA GLY A 50 23.28 16.41 -23.31
C GLY A 50 23.09 15.22 -22.37
N ILE A 51 24.18 14.62 -21.91
CA ILE A 51 24.16 13.53 -20.93
C ILE A 51 23.54 13.98 -19.61
N LYS A 52 23.96 15.14 -19.07
CA LYS A 52 23.35 15.71 -17.85
C LYS A 52 21.85 15.93 -18.02
N HIS A 53 21.44 16.52 -19.12
CA HIS A 53 20.03 16.79 -19.38
C HIS A 53 19.20 15.49 -19.47
N SER A 54 19.75 14.44 -20.09
CA SER A 54 19.13 13.11 -20.13
C SER A 54 18.94 12.53 -18.73
N TYR A 55 19.99 12.55 -17.91
CA TYR A 55 19.91 12.04 -16.54
C TYR A 55 18.95 12.85 -15.66
N GLU A 56 18.93 14.17 -15.79
CA GLU A 56 17.98 15.03 -15.08
C GLU A 56 16.54 14.71 -15.50
N SER A 57 16.29 14.51 -16.79
CA SER A 57 14.98 14.11 -17.31
C SER A 57 14.54 12.75 -16.79
N GLU A 58 15.43 11.76 -16.81
CA GLU A 58 15.18 10.42 -16.27
C GLU A 58 14.91 10.45 -14.75
N LEU A 59 15.66 11.23 -13.99
CA LEU A 59 15.43 11.41 -12.56
C LEU A 59 14.08 12.05 -12.26
N VAL A 60 13.67 13.06 -13.04
CA VAL A 60 12.34 13.67 -12.89
C VAL A 60 11.24 12.65 -13.19
N LEU A 61 11.37 11.87 -14.27
CA LEU A 61 10.42 10.81 -14.61
C LEU A 61 10.36 9.73 -13.53
N LEU A 62 11.50 9.32 -12.98
CA LEU A 62 11.57 8.31 -11.93
C LEU A 62 10.93 8.80 -10.64
N LYS A 63 11.19 10.05 -10.24
CA LYS A 63 10.54 10.69 -9.09
C LYS A 63 9.03 10.76 -9.27
N ALA A 64 8.55 11.21 -10.43
CA ALA A 64 7.12 11.30 -10.71
C ALA A 64 6.43 9.92 -10.65
N LYS A 65 7.09 8.87 -11.17
CA LYS A 65 6.61 7.49 -11.05
C LYS A 65 6.55 7.03 -9.59
N PHE A 66 7.59 7.31 -8.81
CA PHE A 66 7.65 6.93 -7.40
C PHE A 66 6.58 7.64 -6.57
N GLU A 67 6.38 8.93 -6.79
CA GLU A 67 5.31 9.72 -6.18
C GLU A 67 3.93 9.17 -6.53
N SER A 68 3.71 8.81 -7.80
CA SER A 68 2.46 8.20 -8.26
C SER A 68 2.19 6.84 -7.60
N ILE A 69 3.19 5.96 -7.54
CA ILE A 69 3.07 4.65 -6.88
C ILE A 69 2.76 4.84 -5.39
N THR A 70 3.46 5.75 -4.72
CA THR A 70 3.25 6.06 -3.31
C THR A 70 1.83 6.58 -3.06
N TYR A 71 1.34 7.47 -3.93
CA TYR A 71 -0.03 7.99 -3.84
C TYR A 71 -1.08 6.88 -4.01
N ILE A 72 -0.92 6.02 -5.03
CA ILE A 72 -1.84 4.90 -5.29
C ILE A 72 -1.85 3.93 -4.11
N SER A 73 -0.68 3.53 -3.62
CA SER A 73 -0.55 2.63 -2.48
C SER A 73 -1.19 3.21 -1.22
N LYS A 74 -0.96 4.50 -0.93
CA LYS A 74 -1.61 5.17 0.20
C LYS A 74 -3.12 5.18 0.07
N LYS A 75 -3.64 5.49 -1.13
CA LYS A 75 -5.08 5.50 -1.40
C LYS A 75 -5.71 4.11 -1.28
N GLN A 76 -5.00 3.09 -1.74
CA GLN A 76 -5.41 1.70 -1.57
C GLN A 76 -5.47 1.32 -0.09
N PHE A 77 -4.41 1.58 0.68
CA PHE A 77 -4.37 1.33 2.11
C PHE A 77 -5.50 2.03 2.87
N GLU A 78 -5.71 3.34 2.62
CA GLU A 78 -6.80 4.12 3.22
C GLU A 78 -8.16 3.47 2.95
N LYS A 79 -8.41 3.06 1.70
CA LYS A 79 -9.67 2.46 1.29
C LYS A 79 -9.90 1.09 1.91
N GLU A 80 -8.89 0.24 1.89
CA GLU A 80 -8.97 -1.11 2.49
C GLU A 80 -9.14 -1.03 4.01
N LEU A 81 -8.44 -0.12 4.68
CA LEU A 81 -8.62 0.13 6.12
C LEU A 81 -10.08 0.50 6.44
N THR A 82 -10.67 1.42 5.69
CA THR A 82 -12.09 1.81 5.88
C THR A 82 -13.03 0.63 5.67
N ILE A 83 -12.82 -0.18 4.64
CA ILE A 83 -13.62 -1.39 4.38
C ILE A 83 -13.56 -2.34 5.59
N TYR A 84 -12.36 -2.68 6.06
CA TYR A 84 -12.22 -3.58 7.20
C TYR A 84 -12.80 -3.00 8.49
N GLN A 85 -12.69 -1.69 8.71
CA GLN A 85 -13.29 -1.01 9.86
C GLN A 85 -14.82 -1.09 9.85
N GLU A 86 -15.46 -0.85 8.70
CA GLU A 86 -16.92 -0.91 8.59
C GLU A 86 -17.45 -2.32 8.85
N ILE A 87 -16.80 -3.36 8.29
CA ILE A 87 -17.21 -4.74 8.56
C ILE A 87 -16.93 -5.10 10.02
N TRP A 88 -15.74 -4.76 10.53
CA TRP A 88 -15.35 -5.09 11.90
C TRP A 88 -16.23 -4.44 12.96
N GLN A 89 -16.72 -3.21 12.73
CA GLN A 89 -17.66 -2.58 13.64
C GLN A 89 -18.91 -3.44 13.83
N SER A 90 -19.51 -3.91 12.74
CA SER A 90 -20.70 -4.78 12.80
C SER A 90 -20.43 -6.15 13.43
N VAL A 91 -19.21 -6.70 13.24
CA VAL A 91 -18.77 -7.94 13.91
C VAL A 91 -18.61 -7.73 15.41
N ALA A 92 -17.99 -6.63 15.83
CA ALA A 92 -17.77 -6.31 17.23
C ALA A 92 -19.07 -6.07 17.99
N GLU A 93 -20.02 -5.34 17.39
CA GLU A 93 -21.36 -5.14 17.96
C GLU A 93 -22.08 -6.48 18.19
N LEU A 94 -21.99 -7.39 17.22
CA LEU A 94 -22.57 -8.72 17.33
C LEU A 94 -21.90 -9.55 18.44
N ILE A 95 -20.58 -9.55 18.53
CA ILE A 95 -19.84 -10.28 19.58
C ILE A 95 -20.16 -9.71 20.96
N CYS A 96 -20.21 -8.38 21.11
CA CYS A 96 -20.57 -7.74 22.37
C CYS A 96 -21.95 -8.21 22.86
N LEU A 97 -22.94 -8.29 21.96
CA LEU A 97 -24.25 -8.82 22.30
C LEU A 97 -24.20 -10.30 22.71
N ILE A 98 -23.45 -11.14 21.98
CA ILE A 98 -23.33 -12.57 22.27
C ILE A 98 -22.61 -12.83 23.60
N GLU A 99 -21.56 -12.08 23.90
CA GLU A 99 -20.77 -12.24 25.13
C GLU A 99 -21.46 -11.68 26.37
N ASN A 100 -22.20 -10.59 26.22
CA ASN A 100 -22.91 -9.95 27.31
C ASN A 100 -24.33 -9.61 26.85
N PRO A 101 -25.21 -10.61 26.73
CA PRO A 101 -26.62 -10.38 26.47
C PRO A 101 -27.16 -9.45 27.55
N SER A 102 -27.48 -8.21 27.18
CA SER A 102 -27.93 -7.19 28.13
C SER A 102 -29.34 -7.53 28.60
N TYR A 103 -29.44 -8.22 29.73
CA TYR A 103 -30.70 -8.49 30.44
C TYR A 103 -31.04 -7.39 31.47
N ASP A 104 -30.12 -6.44 31.69
CA ASP A 104 -30.07 -5.59 32.88
C ASP A 104 -31.10 -4.44 32.94
N GLU A 105 -31.87 -4.18 31.89
CA GLU A 105 -32.85 -3.07 31.91
C GLU A 105 -34.30 -3.50 32.20
N VAL A 106 -34.57 -4.79 32.40
CA VAL A 106 -35.94 -5.30 32.38
C VAL A 106 -36.39 -5.84 33.74
N VAL A 107 -36.41 -4.96 34.73
CA VAL A 107 -36.97 -5.27 36.05
C VAL A 107 -38.48 -5.54 35.91
N GLY A 108 -38.88 -6.81 35.92
CA GLY A 108 -40.28 -7.24 35.97
C GLY A 108 -40.88 -7.81 34.68
N HIS A 109 -40.09 -8.30 33.71
CA HIS A 109 -40.62 -9.07 32.58
C HIS A 109 -40.28 -10.57 32.67
N SER A 110 -41.06 -11.39 31.97
CA SER A 110 -40.89 -12.84 31.92
C SER A 110 -39.62 -13.24 31.15
N GLU A 111 -39.09 -14.43 31.42
CA GLU A 111 -37.94 -15.01 30.68
C GLU A 111 -38.16 -15.00 29.16
N VAL A 112 -39.41 -15.21 28.72
CA VAL A 112 -39.83 -15.14 27.31
C VAL A 112 -39.60 -13.75 26.70
N PHE A 113 -39.90 -12.66 27.42
CA PHE A 113 -39.71 -11.29 26.90
C PHE A 113 -38.22 -10.95 26.72
N MET A 114 -37.36 -11.43 27.62
CA MET A 114 -35.90 -11.25 27.52
C MET A 114 -35.31 -12.03 26.34
N SER A 115 -35.91 -13.19 26.05
CA SER A 115 -35.59 -14.06 24.92
C SER A 115 -35.95 -13.39 23.58
N ASP A 116 -37.14 -12.78 23.50
CA ASP A 116 -37.61 -12.06 22.31
C ASP A 116 -36.73 -10.85 21.99
N TYR A 117 -36.43 -10.02 23.00
CA TYR A 117 -35.61 -8.82 22.83
C TYR A 117 -34.17 -9.15 22.38
N PHE A 118 -33.53 -10.13 23.03
CA PHE A 118 -32.19 -10.57 22.62
C PHE A 118 -32.18 -11.07 21.18
N GLY A 119 -33.20 -11.82 20.78
CA GLY A 119 -33.31 -12.34 19.44
C GLY A 119 -33.55 -11.26 18.37
N GLU A 120 -34.34 -10.22 18.67
CA GLU A 120 -34.49 -9.05 17.79
C GLU A 120 -33.17 -8.30 17.62
N GLU A 121 -32.47 -8.01 18.73
CA GLU A 121 -31.16 -7.34 18.71
C GLU A 121 -30.11 -8.16 17.95
N PHE A 122 -30.08 -9.48 18.19
CA PHE A 122 -29.19 -10.40 17.47
C PHE A 122 -29.48 -10.36 15.97
N ASN A 123 -30.75 -10.44 15.57
CA ASN A 123 -31.14 -10.35 14.17
C ASN A 123 -30.73 -9.03 13.54
N ARG A 124 -30.82 -7.91 14.29
CA ARG A 124 -30.40 -6.59 13.84
C ARG A 124 -28.89 -6.54 13.58
N TYR A 125 -28.07 -6.92 14.56
CA TYR A 125 -26.61 -6.88 14.40
C TYR A 125 -26.11 -7.89 13.38
N TYR A 126 -26.69 -9.10 13.32
CA TYR A 126 -26.37 -10.07 12.29
C TYR A 126 -26.69 -9.53 10.89
N SER A 127 -27.85 -8.89 10.70
CA SER A 127 -28.21 -8.29 9.41
C SER A 127 -27.29 -7.13 9.03
N SER A 128 -26.86 -6.33 10.02
CA SER A 128 -25.83 -5.29 9.83
C SER A 128 -24.52 -5.89 9.32
N PHE A 129 -24.04 -6.96 9.96
CA PHE A 129 -22.85 -7.70 9.54
C PHE A 129 -22.99 -8.27 8.12
N ILE A 130 -24.08 -8.95 7.81
CA ILE A 130 -24.30 -9.51 6.46
C ILE A 130 -24.31 -8.40 5.41
N THR A 131 -24.92 -7.25 5.73
CA THR A 131 -24.98 -6.10 4.83
C THR A 131 -23.60 -5.51 4.57
N SER A 132 -22.80 -5.28 5.61
CA SER A 132 -21.44 -4.74 5.49
C SER A 132 -20.51 -5.72 4.76
N PHE A 133 -20.57 -7.00 5.10
CA PHE A 133 -19.79 -8.05 4.46
C PHE A 133 -20.12 -8.17 2.97
N THR A 134 -21.40 -8.29 2.61
CA THR A 134 -21.83 -8.46 1.21
C THR A 134 -21.50 -7.23 0.36
N LYS A 135 -21.62 -6.02 0.93
CA LYS A 135 -21.26 -4.76 0.27
C LYS A 135 -19.80 -4.75 -0.19
N TYR A 136 -18.91 -5.39 0.57
CA TYR A 136 -17.47 -5.32 0.36
C TYR A 136 -16.81 -6.63 -0.07
N GLU A 137 -17.55 -7.74 -0.11
CA GLU A 137 -17.06 -9.07 -0.50
C GLU A 137 -16.12 -9.05 -1.73
N PRO A 138 -16.43 -8.32 -2.83
CA PRO A 138 -15.59 -8.32 -4.04
C PRO A 138 -14.22 -7.64 -3.86
N PHE A 139 -14.00 -6.92 -2.76
CA PHE A 139 -12.81 -6.11 -2.52
C PHE A 139 -11.95 -6.65 -1.37
N LEU A 140 -12.35 -7.77 -0.76
CA LEU A 140 -11.60 -8.38 0.34
C LEU A 140 -10.44 -9.21 -0.20
N ASN A 141 -9.34 -9.21 0.53
CA ASN A 141 -8.26 -10.16 0.32
C ASN A 141 -8.77 -11.61 0.52
N ASP A 142 -8.32 -12.57 -0.30
CA ASP A 142 -8.82 -13.95 -0.31
C ASP A 142 -8.71 -14.67 1.05
N ASP A 143 -7.60 -14.47 1.78
CA ASP A 143 -7.42 -15.08 3.11
C ASP A 143 -8.46 -14.52 4.09
N ILE A 144 -8.65 -13.20 4.07
CA ILE A 144 -9.59 -12.50 4.97
C ILE A 144 -11.04 -12.81 4.58
N LEU A 145 -11.33 -12.89 3.29
CA LEU A 145 -12.63 -13.31 2.76
C LEU A 145 -13.01 -14.71 3.27
N THR A 146 -12.06 -15.64 3.23
CA THR A 146 -12.25 -17.00 3.75
C THR A 146 -12.58 -16.99 5.25
N LEU A 147 -11.85 -16.19 6.04
CA LEU A 147 -12.12 -16.06 7.47
C LEU A 147 -13.49 -15.43 7.75
N PHE A 148 -13.91 -14.41 7.00
CA PHE A 148 -15.25 -13.83 7.13
C PHE A 148 -16.35 -14.83 6.75
N LYS A 149 -16.13 -15.69 5.74
CA LYS A 149 -17.07 -16.75 5.37
C LYS A 149 -17.22 -17.78 6.49
N ASN A 150 -16.12 -18.22 7.09
CA ASN A 150 -16.15 -19.15 8.23
C ASN A 150 -16.87 -18.51 9.43
N PHE A 151 -16.56 -17.25 9.75
CA PHE A 151 -17.25 -16.51 10.81
C PHE A 151 -18.76 -16.41 10.54
N LYS A 152 -19.14 -16.09 9.30
CA LYS A 152 -20.55 -16.05 8.88
C LYS A 152 -21.25 -17.39 9.08
N GLU A 153 -20.61 -18.50 8.73
CA GLU A 153 -21.18 -19.84 8.89
C GLU A 153 -21.44 -20.15 10.36
N ILE A 154 -20.44 -19.97 11.23
CA ILE A 154 -20.56 -20.24 12.67
C ILE A 154 -21.67 -19.40 13.30
N VAL A 155 -21.73 -18.11 12.97
CA VAL A 155 -22.78 -17.22 13.49
C VAL A 155 -24.15 -17.57 12.91
N SER A 156 -24.23 -18.02 11.66
CA SER A 156 -25.48 -18.48 11.04
C SER A 156 -26.00 -19.75 11.71
N ASP A 157 -25.11 -20.68 12.05
CA ASP A 157 -25.46 -21.90 12.78
C ASP A 157 -25.95 -21.55 14.19
N TYR A 158 -25.20 -20.71 14.90
CA TYR A 158 -25.63 -20.17 16.20
C TYR A 158 -27.00 -19.47 16.12
N LYS A 159 -27.25 -18.67 15.09
CA LYS A 159 -28.55 -18.03 14.84
C LYS A 159 -29.68 -19.06 14.68
N LYS A 160 -29.43 -20.10 13.88
CA LYS A 160 -30.43 -21.15 13.60
C LYS A 160 -30.78 -21.87 14.89
N GLU A 161 -29.77 -22.20 15.67
CA GLU A 161 -29.90 -22.86 16.97
C GLU A 161 -30.57 -21.95 18.01
N LEU A 162 -30.23 -20.65 18.06
CA LEU A 162 -30.94 -19.67 18.89
C LEU A 162 -32.44 -19.63 18.57
N ASN A 163 -32.78 -19.55 17.27
CA ASN A 163 -34.16 -19.49 16.80
C ASN A 163 -34.95 -20.77 17.14
N THR A 164 -34.31 -21.94 17.19
CA THR A 164 -34.98 -23.17 17.59
C THR A 164 -35.19 -23.24 19.11
N THR A 165 -34.27 -22.66 19.89
CA THR A 165 -34.08 -23.00 21.31
C THR A 165 -34.60 -21.97 22.31
N ILE A 166 -34.32 -20.69 22.08
CA ILE A 166 -34.65 -19.59 23.02
C ILE A 166 -36.15 -19.19 22.94
N TRP A 167 -36.82 -19.52 21.83
CA TRP A 167 -38.19 -19.08 21.56
C TRP A 167 -39.26 -20.10 21.95
N ASN A 168 -38.87 -21.37 22.13
CA ASN A 168 -39.81 -22.46 22.48
C ASN A 168 -39.44 -23.19 23.78
N GLY A 169 -38.27 -22.92 24.38
CA GLY A 169 -37.74 -23.70 25.51
C GLY A 169 -37.37 -25.14 25.15
N GLU A 170 -37.35 -25.44 23.85
CA GLU A 170 -37.23 -26.78 23.29
C GLU A 170 -36.24 -26.80 22.12
N ILE A 171 -35.48 -27.89 21.94
CA ILE A 171 -34.73 -28.20 20.72
C ILE A 171 -35.42 -29.37 20.05
N ASN A 172 -35.85 -29.20 18.79
CA ASN A 172 -36.59 -30.24 18.04
C ASN A 172 -37.85 -30.76 18.75
N GLY A 173 -38.49 -29.96 19.61
CA GLY A 173 -39.68 -30.35 20.38
C GLY A 173 -39.39 -31.02 21.73
N GLU A 174 -38.12 -31.08 22.15
CA GLU A 174 -37.69 -31.62 23.46
C GLU A 174 -37.18 -30.50 24.36
N PRO A 175 -37.46 -30.50 25.68
CA PRO A 175 -36.97 -29.48 26.60
C PRO A 175 -35.45 -29.32 26.59
N LEU A 176 -35.00 -28.09 26.76
CA LEU A 176 -33.59 -27.74 26.90
C LEU A 176 -32.85 -28.60 27.94
N THR A 177 -31.75 -29.24 27.55
CA THR A 177 -30.87 -29.94 28.47
C THR A 177 -29.83 -28.99 29.09
N THR A 178 -29.18 -29.43 30.17
CA THR A 178 -28.05 -28.68 30.77
C THR A 178 -26.88 -28.53 29.80
N GLU A 179 -26.71 -29.48 28.88
CA GLU A 179 -25.65 -29.45 27.87
C GLU A 179 -25.92 -28.38 26.81
N ASP A 180 -27.19 -28.23 26.40
CA ASP A 180 -27.61 -27.19 25.46
C ASP A 180 -27.40 -25.79 26.06
N VAL A 181 -27.87 -25.58 27.29
CA VAL A 181 -27.67 -24.30 28.01
C VAL A 181 -26.18 -23.98 28.15
N LYS A 182 -25.35 -24.98 28.46
CA LYS A 182 -23.90 -24.81 28.55
C LYS A 182 -23.29 -24.43 27.19
N TYR A 183 -23.79 -25.00 26.10
CA TYR A 183 -23.32 -24.71 24.75
C TYR A 183 -23.62 -23.25 24.36
N PHE A 184 -24.86 -22.78 24.51
CA PHE A 184 -25.23 -21.40 24.15
C PHE A 184 -24.59 -20.34 25.05
N ASN A 185 -24.46 -20.60 26.34
CA ASN A 185 -23.94 -19.60 27.28
C ASN A 185 -22.41 -19.53 27.31
N ASN A 186 -21.70 -20.58 26.83
CA ASN A 186 -20.24 -20.65 27.00
C ASN A 186 -19.49 -21.13 25.75
N ILE A 187 -19.94 -22.23 25.12
CA ILE A 187 -19.15 -22.88 24.05
C ILE A 187 -19.23 -22.06 22.77
N ALA A 188 -20.44 -21.85 22.23
CA ALA A 188 -20.63 -21.10 20.98
C ALA A 188 -20.12 -19.65 21.07
N PRO A 189 -20.38 -18.88 22.14
CA PRO A 189 -19.75 -17.57 22.34
C PRO A 189 -18.22 -17.62 22.33
N GLY A 190 -17.63 -18.65 22.97
CA GLY A 190 -16.19 -18.84 23.00
C GLY A 190 -15.58 -19.14 21.63
N GLU A 191 -16.24 -19.96 20.82
CA GLU A 191 -15.84 -20.28 19.46
C GLU A 191 -15.96 -19.06 18.53
N ILE A 192 -17.09 -18.35 18.59
CA ILE A 192 -17.32 -17.11 17.83
C ILE A 192 -16.26 -16.05 18.16
N LYS A 193 -15.95 -15.86 19.45
CA LYS A 193 -14.90 -14.95 19.91
C LYS A 193 -13.52 -15.35 19.39
N LYS A 194 -13.19 -16.64 19.44
CA LYS A 194 -11.90 -17.15 18.96
C LYS A 194 -11.71 -16.86 17.47
N GLU A 195 -12.73 -17.15 16.66
CA GLU A 195 -12.69 -16.88 15.21
C GLU A 195 -12.63 -15.38 14.91
N ALA A 196 -13.37 -14.56 15.66
CA ALA A 196 -13.29 -13.11 15.53
C ALA A 196 -11.90 -12.56 15.86
N ASN A 197 -11.23 -13.08 16.89
CA ASN A 197 -9.86 -12.69 17.23
C ASN A 197 -8.86 -13.09 16.12
N ALA A 198 -9.02 -14.28 15.55
CA ALA A 198 -8.20 -14.73 14.43
C ALA A 198 -8.38 -13.83 13.21
N LEU A 199 -9.62 -13.47 12.89
CA LEU A 199 -9.97 -12.51 11.84
C LEU A 199 -9.33 -11.14 12.09
N GLN A 200 -9.46 -10.59 13.31
CA GLN A 200 -8.86 -9.29 13.67
C GLN A 200 -7.34 -9.29 13.50
N MET A 201 -6.68 -10.36 13.94
CA MET A 201 -5.23 -10.53 13.83
C MET A 201 -4.81 -10.57 12.36
N LYS A 202 -5.49 -11.35 11.53
CA LYS A 202 -5.18 -11.47 10.10
C LYS A 202 -5.42 -10.16 9.33
N ILE A 203 -6.49 -9.43 9.64
CA ILE A 203 -6.74 -8.08 9.09
C ILE A 203 -5.57 -7.15 9.43
N ARG A 204 -5.10 -7.17 10.68
CA ARG A 204 -3.99 -6.34 11.13
C ARG A 204 -2.69 -6.69 10.41
N GLU A 205 -2.36 -7.97 10.31
CA GLU A 205 -1.16 -8.46 9.60
C GLU A 205 -1.17 -8.04 8.13
N TYR A 206 -2.31 -8.24 7.47
CA TYR A 206 -2.48 -7.85 6.07
C TYR A 206 -2.35 -6.34 5.87
N LEU A 207 -3.03 -5.52 6.68
CA LEU A 207 -2.89 -4.07 6.62
C LEU A 207 -1.45 -3.61 6.90
N GLN A 208 -0.72 -4.28 7.79
CA GLN A 208 0.70 -4.00 8.00
C GLN A 208 1.54 -4.32 6.76
N SER A 209 1.24 -5.40 6.05
CA SER A 209 1.95 -5.78 4.82
C SER A 209 1.75 -4.79 3.66
N LEU A 210 0.67 -4.02 3.68
CA LEU A 210 0.39 -2.97 2.68
C LEU A 210 1.19 -1.67 2.91
N LYS A 211 1.83 -1.52 4.07
CA LYS A 211 2.64 -0.33 4.34
C LYS A 211 3.91 -0.38 3.50
N VAL A 212 4.09 0.63 2.65
CA VAL A 212 5.35 0.87 1.95
C VAL A 212 6.35 1.42 2.97
N GLU A 213 7.35 0.62 3.33
CA GLU A 213 8.53 1.11 4.06
C GLU A 213 9.38 1.96 3.10
N LEU A 214 9.65 3.20 3.51
CA LEU A 214 10.55 4.13 2.81
C LEU A 214 11.96 4.01 3.36
#